data_AF-A0AAC8UWR5-F1
#
_entry.id   AF-A0AAC8UWR5-F1
#
_cell.length_a   1.000
_cell.length_b   1.000
_cell.length_c   1.000
_cell.angle_alpha   90.00
_cell.angle_beta   90.00
_cell.angle_gamma   90.00
#
_symmetry.space_group_name_H-M   'P 1'
#
loop_
_entity.id
_entity.type
_entity.pdbx_description
1 polymer ?
#
loop_
_entity_poly.entity_id
_entity_poly.type
_entity_poly.pdbx_seq_one_letter_code
_entity_poly.pdbx_strand_id
1 'polypeptide(L)'
;MANKNERAERHAIIVDMNDFLMDYAAEKLGKQPDLAKKVATAAQSDLTGLDQLFKDDGVGRRTKYLDLAAGFLRDEADADEDNQKHDFTAASETLGKEAIAYLASHAQDFDRWEEA
;
A
#
# COMPACT_ATOMS: atom_id res chain seq x y z
N MET A 1 -2.48 4.79 -26.32
CA MET A 1 -2.56 5.80 -25.24
C MET A 1 -2.74 4.98 -23.99
N ALA A 2 -1.76 4.89 -23.09
CA ALA A 2 -2.00 4.27 -21.77
C ALA A 2 -3.21 4.97 -21.18
N ASN A 3 -4.31 4.23 -21.05
CA ASN A 3 -5.64 4.79 -21.03
C ASN A 3 -5.80 5.63 -19.75
N LYS A 4 -6.56 6.72 -19.84
CA LYS A 4 -6.84 7.58 -18.67
C LYS A 4 -7.45 6.77 -17.50
N ASN A 5 -8.06 5.62 -17.80
CA ASN A 5 -8.55 4.63 -16.84
C ASN A 5 -7.43 3.94 -16.05
N GLU A 6 -6.38 3.41 -16.70
CA GLU A 6 -5.27 2.72 -16.01
C GLU A 6 -4.63 3.61 -14.94
N ARG A 7 -4.44 4.89 -15.23
CA ARG A 7 -3.91 5.85 -14.24
C ARG A 7 -4.85 6.11 -13.08
N ALA A 8 -6.16 6.12 -13.34
CA ALA A 8 -7.17 6.30 -12.30
C ALA A 8 -7.30 5.05 -11.43
N GLU A 9 -7.24 3.86 -12.03
CA GLU A 9 -7.28 2.57 -11.36
C GLU A 9 -6.01 2.35 -10.52
N ARG A 10 -4.83 2.65 -11.07
CA ARG A 10 -3.57 2.62 -10.31
C ARG A 10 -3.58 3.59 -9.14
N HIS A 11 -4.16 4.78 -9.31
CA HIS A 11 -4.29 5.72 -8.21
C HIS A 11 -5.28 5.22 -7.15
N ALA A 12 -6.41 4.66 -7.57
CA ALA A 12 -7.41 4.10 -6.67
C ALA A 12 -6.81 2.97 -5.81
N ILE A 13 -6.08 2.02 -6.42
CA ILE A 13 -5.44 0.95 -5.65
C ILE A 13 -4.38 1.47 -4.69
N ILE A 14 -3.63 2.52 -5.06
CA ILE A 14 -2.67 3.16 -4.15
C ILE A 14 -3.37 3.73 -2.91
N VAL A 15 -4.54 4.36 -3.08
CA VAL A 15 -5.33 4.88 -1.96
C VAL A 15 -5.85 3.71 -1.11
N ASP A 16 -6.46 2.70 -1.72
CA ASP A 16 -6.99 1.53 -1.02
C ASP A 16 -5.91 0.78 -0.22
N MET A 17 -4.71 0.62 -0.80
CA MET A 17 -3.56 0.02 -0.13
C MET A 17 -3.17 0.78 1.13
N ASN A 18 -3.14 2.11 1.05
CA ASN A 18 -2.79 2.95 2.18
C ASN A 18 -3.91 2.98 3.22
N ASP A 19 -5.18 3.06 2.84
CA ASP A 19 -6.31 3.00 3.76
C ASP A 19 -6.29 1.69 4.57
N PHE A 20 -6.10 0.56 3.90
CA PHE A 20 -6.06 -0.74 4.58
C PHE A 20 -4.83 -0.91 5.47
N LEU A 21 -3.68 -0.38 5.04
CA LEU A 21 -2.48 -0.34 5.88
C LEU A 21 -2.68 0.54 7.12
N MET A 22 -3.41 1.64 6.99
CA MET A 22 -3.70 2.59 8.06
C MET A 22 -4.71 2.04 9.05
N ASP A 23 -5.75 1.34 8.59
CA ASP A 23 -6.66 0.58 9.45
C ASP A 23 -5.88 -0.46 10.28
N TYR A 24 -5.01 -1.23 9.62
CA TYR A 24 -4.16 -2.19 10.31
C TYR A 24 -3.20 -1.53 11.30
N ALA A 25 -2.60 -0.39 10.92
CA ALA A 25 -1.72 0.38 11.80
C ALA A 25 -2.47 0.92 13.02
N ALA A 26 -3.71 1.38 12.85
CA ALA A 26 -4.57 1.86 13.93
C ALA A 26 -4.97 0.72 14.87
N GLU A 27 -5.26 -0.47 14.35
CA GLU A 27 -5.52 -1.67 15.16
C GLU A 27 -4.29 -2.10 15.97
N LYS A 28 -3.09 -2.04 15.37
CA LYS A 28 -1.85 -2.52 16.01
C LYS A 28 -1.22 -1.52 16.97
N LEU A 29 -1.19 -0.25 16.59
CA LEU A 29 -0.46 0.79 17.30
C LEU A 29 -1.38 1.76 18.06
N GLY A 30 -2.69 1.63 17.88
CA GLY A 30 -3.67 2.61 18.31
C GLY A 30 -3.73 3.82 17.38
N LYS A 31 -4.89 4.49 17.39
CA LYS A 31 -5.04 5.83 16.80
C LYS A 31 -4.17 6.81 17.58
N GLN A 32 -3.18 7.41 16.94
CA GLN A 32 -2.21 8.30 17.57
C GLN A 32 -1.78 9.38 16.58
N PRO A 33 -1.43 10.59 17.05
CA PRO A 33 -1.06 11.67 16.15
C PRO A 33 0.05 11.28 15.17
N ASP A 34 -0.05 11.75 13.93
CA ASP A 34 0.94 11.49 12.86
C ASP A 34 1.13 9.98 12.54
N LEU A 35 0.09 9.15 12.72
CA LEU A 35 0.17 7.71 12.44
C LEU A 35 0.58 7.44 10.99
N ALA A 36 -0.02 8.15 10.03
CA ALA A 36 0.30 7.97 8.61
C ALA A 36 1.75 8.32 8.31
N LYS A 37 2.24 9.41 8.91
CA LYS A 37 3.64 9.84 8.76
C LYS A 37 4.62 8.83 9.37
N LYS A 38 4.26 8.24 10.51
CA LYS A 38 5.07 7.20 11.17
C LYS A 38 5.15 5.93 10.33
N VAL A 39 4.02 5.48 9.77
CA VAL A 39 3.95 4.33 8.86
C VAL A 39 4.77 4.60 7.60
N ALA A 40 4.56 5.76 6.95
CA ALA A 40 5.29 6.14 5.75
C ALA A 40 6.81 6.22 5.97
N THR A 41 7.23 6.81 7.08
CA THR A 41 8.66 6.93 7.43
C THR A 41 9.30 5.57 7.69
N ALA A 42 8.59 4.66 8.36
CA ALA A 42 9.09 3.31 8.59
C ALA A 42 9.34 2.55 7.29
N ALA A 43 8.49 2.76 6.28
CA ALA A 43 8.53 2.04 5.02
C ALA A 43 9.27 2.79 3.88
N GLN A 44 9.71 4.03 4.10
CA GLN A 44 10.19 4.94 3.05
C GLN A 44 11.40 4.39 2.28
N SER A 45 12.37 3.83 3.00
CA SER A 45 13.58 3.25 2.40
C SER A 45 13.38 1.79 2.00
N ASP A 46 12.65 1.04 2.84
CA ASP A 46 12.39 -0.38 2.66
C ASP A 46 11.07 -0.76 3.35
N LEU A 47 10.21 -1.49 2.63
CA LEU A 47 8.93 -1.97 3.14
C LEU A 47 9.11 -2.93 4.34
N THR A 48 10.28 -3.56 4.51
CA THR A 48 10.60 -4.36 5.71
C THR A 48 10.58 -3.55 7.01
N GLY A 49 10.68 -2.23 6.95
CA GLY A 49 10.53 -1.37 8.12
C GLY A 49 9.13 -1.42 8.75
N LEU A 50 8.10 -1.81 7.98
CA LEU A 50 6.76 -2.10 8.52
C LEU A 50 6.78 -3.26 9.51
N ASP A 51 7.59 -4.29 9.25
CA ASP A 51 7.72 -5.48 10.11
C ASP A 51 8.25 -5.06 11.50
N GLN A 52 9.21 -4.12 11.52
CA GLN A 52 9.77 -3.56 12.76
C GLN A 52 8.77 -2.66 13.48
N LEU A 53 8.02 -1.85 12.71
CA LEU A 53 7.01 -0.95 13.25
C LEU A 53 5.87 -1.72 13.93
N PHE A 54 5.32 -2.73 13.26
CA PHE A 54 4.19 -3.51 13.75
C PHE A 54 4.60 -4.66 14.68
N LYS A 55 5.89 -5.05 14.68
CA LYS A 55 6.42 -6.18 15.45
C LYS A 55 5.65 -7.47 15.18
N ASP A 56 5.28 -7.68 13.93
CA ASP A 56 4.38 -8.75 13.50
C ASP A 56 5.04 -9.73 12.53
N ASP A 57 6.37 -9.77 12.52
CA ASP A 57 7.17 -10.59 11.60
C ASP A 57 6.80 -10.36 10.13
N GLY A 58 6.30 -9.17 9.77
CA GLY A 58 5.95 -8.79 8.41
C GLY A 58 4.62 -9.32 7.91
N VAL A 59 3.70 -9.68 8.82
CA VAL A 59 2.31 -10.01 8.47
C VAL A 59 1.61 -8.81 7.82
N GLY A 60 1.74 -7.61 8.38
CA GLY A 60 1.14 -6.39 7.84
C GLY A 60 1.64 -6.10 6.42
N ARG A 61 2.98 -6.07 6.24
CA ARG A 61 3.58 -5.86 4.92
C ARG A 61 3.10 -6.89 3.89
N ARG A 62 3.17 -8.19 4.22
CA ARG A 62 2.88 -9.25 3.24
C ARG A 62 1.38 -9.36 2.96
N THR A 63 0.59 -9.58 4.01
CA THR A 63 -0.82 -9.98 3.87
C THR A 63 -1.80 -8.82 3.78
N LYS A 64 -1.39 -7.64 4.27
CA LYS A 64 -2.26 -6.45 4.25
C LYS A 64 -1.85 -5.46 3.18
N TYR A 65 -0.62 -5.53 2.67
CA TYR A 65 -0.14 -4.55 1.71
C TYR A 65 0.21 -5.18 0.37
N LEU A 66 1.19 -6.10 0.34
CA LEU A 66 1.68 -6.68 -0.91
C LEU A 66 0.69 -7.66 -1.56
N ASP A 67 -0.10 -8.40 -0.78
CA ASP A 67 -1.14 -9.27 -1.32
C ASP A 67 -2.23 -8.49 -2.07
N LEU A 68 -2.56 -7.27 -1.61
CA LEU A 68 -3.53 -6.40 -2.29
C LEU A 68 -2.95 -5.87 -3.62
N ALA A 69 -1.68 -5.45 -3.63
CA ALA A 69 -0.97 -5.07 -4.84
C ALA A 69 -0.90 -6.24 -5.85
N ALA A 70 -0.57 -7.44 -5.38
CA ALA A 70 -0.49 -8.63 -6.22
C ALA A 70 -1.86 -9.01 -6.81
N GLY A 71 -2.93 -8.86 -6.04
CA GLY A 71 -4.30 -9.06 -6.51
C GLY A 71 -4.65 -8.11 -7.66
N PHE A 72 -4.42 -6.81 -7.47
CA PHE A 72 -4.67 -5.80 -8.50
C PHE A 72 -3.87 -6.06 -9.78
N LEU A 73 -2.57 -6.36 -9.67
CA LEU A 73 -1.72 -6.62 -10.83
C LEU A 73 -2.12 -7.90 -11.58
N ARG A 74 -2.64 -8.90 -10.86
CA ARG A 74 -3.19 -10.10 -11.50
C ARG A 74 -4.47 -9.77 -12.26
N ASP A 75 -5.39 -9.03 -11.64
CA ASP A 75 -6.64 -8.65 -12.28
C ASP A 75 -6.39 -7.78 -13.54
N GLU A 76 -5.39 -6.90 -13.50
CA GLU A 76 -4.94 -6.11 -14.66
C GLU A 76 -4.36 -7.00 -15.78
N ALA A 77 -3.48 -7.95 -15.43
CA ALA A 77 -2.89 -8.86 -16.42
C ALA A 77 -3.90 -9.84 -17.04
N ASP A 78 -4.85 -10.35 -16.24
CA ASP A 78 -5.92 -11.22 -16.72
C ASP A 78 -6.88 -10.47 -17.65
N ALA A 79 -7.10 -9.16 -17.43
CA ALA A 79 -7.89 -8.30 -18.32
C ALA A 79 -7.21 -8.03 -19.67
N ASP A 80 -5.88 -8.05 -19.70
CA ASP A 80 -5.07 -7.82 -20.91
C ASP A 80 -4.83 -9.08 -21.77
N GLU A 81 -5.42 -10.23 -21.39
CA GLU A 81 -5.28 -11.56 -22.05
C GLU A 81 -3.81 -12.02 -22.24
N ASP A 82 -2.83 -11.45 -21.51
CA ASP A 82 -1.43 -11.89 -21.59
C ASP A 82 -1.25 -13.18 -20.78
N ASN A 83 -1.38 -14.31 -21.48
CA ASN A 83 -1.44 -15.67 -20.93
C ASN A 83 -0.06 -16.18 -20.40
N GLN A 84 0.81 -15.27 -19.95
CA GLN A 84 2.12 -15.58 -19.40
C GLN A 84 2.08 -15.72 -17.89
N LYS A 85 2.87 -16.64 -17.35
CA LYS A 85 3.11 -16.73 -15.91
C LYS A 85 3.86 -15.49 -15.44
N HIS A 86 3.14 -14.49 -14.96
CA HIS A 86 3.71 -13.30 -14.35
C HIS A 86 4.10 -13.57 -12.90
N ASP A 87 5.37 -13.31 -12.56
CA ASP A 87 5.79 -13.16 -11.17
C ASP A 87 5.51 -11.71 -10.74
N PHE A 88 4.41 -11.53 -10.00
CA PHE A 88 4.00 -10.22 -9.52
C PHE A 88 4.78 -9.75 -8.29
N THR A 89 5.75 -10.51 -7.78
CA THR A 89 6.46 -10.15 -6.53
C THR A 89 7.16 -8.80 -6.65
N ALA A 90 8.00 -8.62 -7.66
CA ALA A 90 8.74 -7.37 -7.87
C ALA A 90 7.82 -6.19 -8.25
N ALA A 91 6.75 -6.47 -9.00
CA ALA A 91 5.76 -5.46 -9.38
C ALA A 91 4.94 -5.00 -8.16
N SER A 92 4.57 -5.93 -7.27
CA SER A 92 3.86 -5.65 -6.02
C SER A 92 4.71 -4.83 -5.07
N GLU A 93 6.00 -5.15 -4.94
CA GLU A 93 6.94 -4.33 -4.17
C GLU A 93 7.08 -2.92 -4.75
N THR A 94 7.10 -2.79 -6.07
CA THR A 94 7.17 -1.49 -6.74
C THR A 94 5.91 -0.66 -6.47
N LEU A 95 4.73 -1.26 -6.65
CA LEU A 95 3.45 -0.61 -6.35
C LEU A 95 3.32 -0.26 -4.87
N GLY A 96 3.79 -1.13 -3.97
CA GLY A 96 3.87 -0.84 -2.54
C GLY A 96 4.76 0.36 -2.22
N LYS A 97 5.93 0.48 -2.85
CA LYS A 97 6.79 1.66 -2.68
C LYS A 97 6.14 2.94 -3.21
N GLU A 98 5.44 2.86 -4.34
CA GLU A 98 4.67 3.99 -4.87
C GLU A 98 3.56 4.42 -3.91
N ALA A 99 2.83 3.46 -3.35
CA ALA A 99 1.79 3.73 -2.37
C ALA A 99 2.36 4.35 -1.09
N ILE A 100 3.50 3.89 -0.57
CA ILE A 100 4.19 4.53 0.57
C ILE A 100 4.65 5.95 0.23
N ALA A 101 5.17 6.19 -0.97
CA ALA A 101 5.56 7.53 -1.40
C ALA A 101 4.35 8.48 -1.48
N TYR A 102 3.21 7.95 -1.93
CA TYR A 102 1.94 8.69 -1.91
C TYR A 102 1.50 9.00 -0.48
N LEU A 103 1.53 8.01 0.43
CA LEU A 103 1.21 8.18 1.85
C LEU A 103 2.10 9.24 2.50
N ALA A 104 3.40 9.23 2.23
CA ALA A 104 4.34 10.22 2.76
C ALA A 104 3.99 11.65 2.33
N SER A 105 3.47 11.82 1.12
CA SER A 105 3.12 13.13 0.55
C SER A 105 1.71 13.59 0.92
N HIS A 106 0.85 12.67 1.37
CA HIS A 106 -0.57 12.90 1.66
C HIS A 106 -0.96 12.41 3.07
N ALA A 107 -0.01 12.36 4.01
CA ALA A 107 -0.22 11.70 5.31
C ALA A 107 -1.47 12.22 6.05
N GLN A 108 -1.75 13.52 5.97
CA GLN A 108 -2.94 14.14 6.56
C GLN A 108 -4.25 13.57 6.00
N ASP A 109 -4.28 13.20 4.73
CA ASP A 109 -5.46 12.60 4.09
C ASP A 109 -5.77 11.21 4.63
N PHE A 110 -4.85 10.58 5.35
CA PHE A 110 -5.01 9.24 5.93
C PHE A 110 -5.14 9.26 7.47
N ASP A 111 -4.89 10.40 8.10
CA ASP A 111 -5.08 10.63 9.53
C ASP A 111 -6.44 11.33 9.84
N ARG A 112 -7.44 11.21 8.96
CA ARG A 112 -8.75 11.89 9.07
C ARG A 112 -9.53 11.62 10.36
N TRP A 113 -9.17 10.57 11.09
CA TRP A 113 -9.74 10.26 12.40
C TRP A 113 -9.29 11.27 13.48
N GLU A 114 -8.29 12.12 13.24
CA GLU A 114 -7.91 13.24 14.12
C GLU A 114 -8.93 14.39 14.10
N GLU A 115 -9.76 14.50 13.06
CA GLU A 115 -10.75 15.57 12.92
C GLU A 115 -12.11 15.25 13.60
N ALA A 116 -12.28 14.04 14.16
CA ALA A 116 -13.52 13.53 14.75
C ALA A 116 -13.49 13.53 16.28
#